data_AF-A0A9D7F0V5-F1
#
_entry.id   AF-A0A9D7F0V5-F1
#
_cell.length_a   1.000
_cell.length_b   1.000
_cell.length_c   1.000
_cell.angle_alpha   90.00
_cell.angle_beta   90.00
_cell.angle_gamma   90.00
#
_symmetry.space_group_name_H-M   'P 1'
#
loop_
_entity.id
_entity.type
_entity.pdbx_description
1 polymer ?
#
loop_
_entity_poly.entity_id
_entity_poly.type
_entity_poly.pdbx_seq_one_letter_code
_entity_poly.pdbx_strand_id
1 'polypeptide(L)'
;MRAFDLAYEDVKRAFEYYLQHYNNGRPIIIASHSQGTTHAKQLLKDFFEGKALQTQLVAAYLVGIPVEADYFETLPPCESPDQIGCFVTWRSYKFGYFPRWHDPSVKIVATNPLFWNTSTTPAPKELSKGLVVPSYDGYLPQRVDALVNNGFLWVHKPKFPGSAFFNRRNFHIADYNLFYVDVRENAKRRTEVFLKRR
;
A
#
# COMPACT_ATOMS: atom_id res chain seq x y z
N MET A 1 -15.68 18.92 3.98
CA MET A 1 -14.66 19.57 3.14
C MET A 1 -13.71 20.36 4.03
N ARG A 2 -14.08 21.51 4.62
CA ARG A 2 -13.22 22.32 5.51
C ARG A 2 -12.33 21.58 6.53
N ALA A 3 -12.83 20.58 7.25
CA ALA A 3 -12.02 19.84 8.25
C ALA A 3 -10.99 18.89 7.60
N PHE A 4 -11.31 18.32 6.43
CA PHE A 4 -10.41 17.44 5.69
C PHE A 4 -9.29 18.24 5.03
N ASP A 5 -9.63 19.39 4.46
CA ASP A 5 -8.67 20.33 3.88
C ASP A 5 -7.72 20.85 4.97
N LEU A 6 -8.25 21.20 6.15
CA LEU A 6 -7.44 21.58 7.31
C LEU A 6 -6.46 20.47 7.75
N ALA A 7 -6.92 19.21 7.80
CA ALA A 7 -6.07 18.09 8.16
C ALA A 7 -4.97 17.84 7.11
N TYR A 8 -5.30 17.99 5.83
CA TYR A 8 -4.29 17.90 4.76
C TYR A 8 -3.25 19.02 4.87
N GLU A 9 -3.67 20.26 5.12
CA GLU A 9 -2.75 21.39 5.29
C GLU A 9 -1.74 21.15 6.42
N ASP A 10 -2.13 20.46 7.49
CA ASP A 10 -1.20 20.10 8.56
C ASP A 10 -0.16 19.06 8.11
N VAL A 11 -0.60 18.02 7.40
CA VAL A 11 0.30 17.01 6.78
C VAL A 11 1.27 17.68 5.81
N LYS A 12 0.77 18.59 4.97
CA LYS A 12 1.55 19.34 4.00
C LYS A 12 2.62 20.20 4.68
N ARG A 13 2.25 21.01 5.68
CA ARG A 13 3.21 21.82 6.44
C ARG A 13 4.28 20.98 7.13
N ALA A 14 3.89 19.84 7.73
CA ALA A 14 4.83 18.92 8.35
C ALA A 14 5.81 18.33 7.32
N PHE A 15 5.33 18.00 6.11
CA PHE A 15 6.17 17.51 5.03
C PHE A 15 7.12 18.58 4.48
N GLU A 16 6.64 19.81 4.29
CA GLU A 16 7.47 20.97 3.89
C GLU A 16 8.57 21.24 4.92
N TYR A 17 8.22 21.23 6.21
CA TYR A 17 9.19 21.37 7.30
C TYR A 17 10.24 20.25 7.27
N TYR A 18 9.80 19.00 7.06
CA TYR A 18 10.71 17.86 6.88
C TYR A 18 11.67 18.08 5.71
N LEU A 19 11.17 18.53 4.55
CA LEU A 19 11.99 18.79 3.37
C LEU A 19 13.05 19.87 3.62
N GLN A 20 12.68 20.95 4.32
CA GLN A 20 13.55 22.08 4.59
C GLN A 20 14.61 21.79 5.67
N HIS A 21 14.28 21.01 6.70
CA HIS A 21 15.13 20.88 7.88
C HIS A 21 15.80 19.52 8.05
N TYR A 22 15.23 18.44 7.48
CA TYR A 22 15.69 17.08 7.78
C TYR A 22 15.99 16.23 6.56
N ASN A 23 15.35 16.47 5.41
CA ASN A 23 15.45 15.55 4.28
C ASN A 23 16.87 15.46 3.74
N ASN A 24 17.59 16.57 3.60
CA ASN A 24 18.99 16.59 3.15
C ASN A 24 19.23 15.72 1.89
N GLY A 25 18.26 15.71 0.98
CA GLY A 25 18.29 14.90 -0.25
C GLY A 25 18.20 13.39 -0.04
N ARG A 26 17.69 12.89 1.10
CA ARG A 26 17.47 11.46 1.33
C ARG A 26 16.35 10.89 0.45
N PRO A 27 16.40 9.58 0.13
CA PRO A 27 15.26 8.89 -0.47
C PRO A 27 14.01 9.01 0.40
N ILE A 28 12.84 9.12 -0.23
CA ILE A 28 11.55 9.27 0.43
C ILE A 28 10.67 8.07 0.13
N ILE A 29 10.08 7.48 1.18
CA ILE A 29 8.93 6.57 1.09
C ILE A 29 7.72 7.30 1.68
N ILE A 30 6.60 7.27 0.96
CA ILE A 30 5.31 7.68 1.51
C ILE A 30 4.55 6.42 1.91
N ALA A 31 4.11 6.32 3.16
CA ALA A 31 3.31 5.20 3.64
C ALA A 31 2.05 5.73 4.32
N SER A 32 0.91 5.12 4.01
CA SER A 32 -0.39 5.60 4.47
C SER A 32 -1.35 4.44 4.66
N HIS A 33 -2.31 4.61 5.57
CA HIS A 33 -3.41 3.66 5.73
C HIS A 33 -4.75 4.39 5.86
N SER A 34 -5.79 3.79 5.27
CA SER A 34 -7.16 4.27 5.40
C SER A 34 -7.27 5.75 5.03
N GLN A 35 -7.77 6.62 5.92
CA GLN A 35 -7.95 8.05 5.62
C GLN A 35 -6.62 8.76 5.29
N GLY A 36 -5.50 8.29 5.84
CA GLY A 36 -4.18 8.81 5.52
C GLY A 36 -3.84 8.65 4.04
N THR A 37 -4.41 7.65 3.35
CA THR A 37 -4.20 7.47 1.91
C THR A 37 -4.83 8.59 1.09
N THR A 38 -5.96 9.16 1.53
CA THR A 38 -6.55 10.32 0.86
C THR A 38 -5.61 11.54 0.97
N HIS A 39 -4.98 11.76 2.12
CA HIS A 39 -3.96 12.81 2.27
C HIS A 39 -2.69 12.50 1.47
N ALA A 40 -2.22 11.26 1.47
CA ALA A 40 -1.02 10.86 0.73
C ALA A 40 -1.21 10.96 -0.79
N LYS A 41 -2.41 10.66 -1.30
CA LYS A 41 -2.77 10.88 -2.71
C LYS A 41 -2.59 12.35 -3.12
N GLN A 42 -3.12 13.28 -2.32
CA GLN A 42 -2.95 14.72 -2.58
C GLN A 42 -1.49 15.17 -2.41
N LEU A 43 -0.78 14.66 -1.39
CA LEU A 43 0.63 14.98 -1.18
C LEU A 43 1.50 14.55 -2.37
N LEU A 44 1.21 13.40 -2.98
CA LEU A 44 1.89 12.92 -4.18
C LEU A 44 1.62 13.83 -5.38
N LYS A 45 0.39 14.32 -5.55
CA LYS A 45 0.05 15.32 -6.59
C LYS A 45 0.81 16.63 -6.41
N ASP A 46 0.86 17.14 -5.19
CA ASP A 46 1.44 18.45 -4.89
C ASP A 46 2.96 18.46 -5.05
N PHE A 47 3.64 17.40 -4.57
CA PHE A 47 5.10 17.41 -4.43
C PHE A 47 5.84 16.49 -5.39
N PHE A 48 5.21 15.41 -5.87
CA PHE A 48 5.91 14.37 -6.62
C PHE A 48 5.52 14.33 -8.08
N GLU A 49 4.24 14.16 -8.41
CA GLU A 49 3.82 13.91 -9.80
C GLU A 49 4.22 15.04 -10.75
N GLY A 50 5.09 14.72 -11.71
CA GLY A 50 5.60 15.70 -12.68
C GLY A 50 6.50 16.78 -12.06
N LYS A 51 7.00 16.56 -10.83
CA LYS A 51 7.86 17.50 -10.10
C LYS A 51 9.26 16.94 -9.88
N ALA A 52 10.22 17.82 -9.61
CA ALA A 52 11.61 17.44 -9.37
C ALA A 52 11.79 16.44 -8.21
N LEU A 53 10.95 16.52 -7.17
CA LEU A 53 11.02 15.62 -6.01
C LEU A 53 10.65 14.16 -6.36
N GLN A 54 10.00 13.89 -7.50
CA GLN A 54 9.73 12.52 -7.97
C GLN A 54 11.00 11.69 -8.07
N THR A 55 12.13 12.32 -8.40
CA THR A 55 13.45 11.68 -8.46
C THR A 55 13.94 11.17 -7.10
N GLN A 56 13.36 11.64 -6.00
CA GLN A 56 13.65 11.16 -4.63
C GLN A 56 12.64 10.12 -4.13
N LEU A 57 11.57 9.84 -4.89
CA LEU A 57 10.56 8.88 -4.47
C LEU A 57 11.06 7.44 -4.68
N VAL A 58 11.21 6.72 -3.57
CA VAL A 58 11.44 5.28 -3.60
C VAL A 58 10.15 4.57 -3.99
N ALA A 59 9.10 4.71 -3.20
CA ALA A 59 7.76 4.23 -3.52
C ALA A 59 6.72 4.86 -2.60
N ALA A 60 5.46 4.87 -3.04
CA ALA A 60 4.32 5.21 -2.20
C ALA A 60 3.46 3.99 -1.89
N TYR A 61 3.24 3.69 -0.61
CA TYR A 61 2.32 2.66 -0.12
C TYR A 61 0.99 3.32 0.28
N LEU A 62 0.01 3.25 -0.62
CA LEU A 62 -1.30 3.88 -0.54
C LEU A 62 -2.36 2.85 -0.13
N VAL A 63 -2.40 2.45 1.15
CA VAL A 63 -3.13 1.24 1.57
C VAL A 63 -4.49 1.57 2.20
N GLY A 64 -5.53 0.82 1.84
CA GLY A 64 -6.81 0.81 2.54
C GLY A 64 -7.88 1.79 2.01
N ILE A 65 -7.55 2.66 1.05
CA ILE A 65 -8.55 3.44 0.29
C ILE A 65 -8.30 3.23 -1.21
N PRO A 66 -9.37 3.13 -2.03
CA PRO A 66 -9.24 3.07 -3.48
C PRO A 66 -8.37 4.19 -4.09
N VAL A 67 -7.52 3.79 -5.04
CA VAL A 67 -6.82 4.70 -5.95
C VAL A 67 -7.35 4.40 -7.33
N GLU A 68 -8.07 5.35 -7.92
CA GLU A 68 -8.61 5.27 -9.27
C GLU A 68 -7.46 5.19 -10.28
N ALA A 69 -7.65 4.43 -11.36
CA ALA A 69 -6.60 4.17 -12.34
C ALA A 69 -6.11 5.43 -13.08
N ASP A 70 -6.96 6.46 -13.15
CA ASP A 70 -6.71 7.76 -13.75
C ASP A 70 -6.43 8.86 -12.70
N TYR A 71 -6.32 8.50 -11.41
CA TYR A 71 -6.04 9.48 -10.36
C TYR A 71 -4.69 10.18 -10.60
N PHE A 72 -3.66 9.41 -10.98
CA PHE A 72 -2.34 9.90 -11.33
C PHE A 72 -2.16 9.89 -12.86
N GLU A 73 -1.64 10.98 -13.41
CA GLU A 73 -1.37 11.12 -14.84
C GLU A 73 -0.02 10.50 -15.22
N THR A 74 1.00 10.65 -14.37
CA THR A 74 2.38 10.24 -14.69
C THR A 74 3.02 9.37 -13.63
N LEU A 75 2.49 9.31 -12.41
CA LEU A 75 2.99 8.40 -11.37
C LEU A 75 2.35 7.02 -11.55
N PRO A 76 3.10 5.98 -11.98
CA PRO A 76 2.49 4.69 -12.32
C PRO A 76 2.35 3.78 -11.09
N PRO A 77 1.46 2.78 -11.14
CA PRO A 77 1.56 1.65 -10.23
C PRO A 77 2.88 0.91 -10.43
N CYS A 78 3.37 0.29 -9.36
CA CYS A 78 4.55 -0.58 -9.45
C CYS A 78 4.17 -1.94 -10.04
N GLU A 79 5.02 -2.44 -10.94
CA GLU A 79 4.88 -3.72 -11.63
C GLU A 79 6.01 -4.72 -11.31
N SER A 80 6.95 -4.33 -10.44
CA SER A 80 7.98 -5.21 -9.93
C SER A 80 8.38 -4.88 -8.48
N PRO A 81 8.99 -5.84 -7.74
CA PRO A 81 9.41 -5.63 -6.37
C PRO A 81 10.54 -4.59 -6.22
N ASP A 82 11.32 -4.36 -7.27
CA ASP A 82 12.48 -3.46 -7.31
C ASP A 82 12.19 -2.12 -8.02
N GLN A 83 11.01 -1.97 -8.65
CA GLN A 83 10.63 -0.69 -9.25
C GLN A 83 10.54 0.41 -8.19
N ILE A 84 11.09 1.58 -8.54
CA ILE A 84 11.07 2.80 -7.73
C ILE A 84 10.31 3.91 -8.47
N GLY A 85 9.97 4.99 -7.77
CA GLY A 85 9.26 6.12 -8.37
C GLY A 85 7.83 5.78 -8.80
N CYS A 86 7.19 4.84 -8.11
CA CYS A 86 5.87 4.30 -8.40
C CYS A 86 5.05 4.14 -7.11
N PHE A 87 3.76 3.84 -7.22
CA PHE A 87 2.90 3.57 -6.06
C PHE A 87 2.41 2.11 -6.02
N VAL A 88 2.11 1.63 -4.82
CA VAL A 88 1.39 0.37 -4.57
C VAL A 88 0.18 0.68 -3.72
N THR A 89 -0.90 -0.07 -3.93
CA THR A 89 -2.16 0.14 -3.21
C THR A 89 -2.89 -1.17 -3.07
N TRP A 90 -3.54 -1.41 -1.94
CA TRP A 90 -4.47 -2.53 -1.82
C TRP A 90 -5.45 -2.28 -0.70
N ARG A 91 -6.53 -3.04 -0.73
CA ARG A 91 -7.46 -3.17 0.38
C ARG A 91 -7.95 -4.61 0.46
N SER A 92 -7.76 -5.23 1.61
CA SER A 92 -7.95 -6.67 1.79
C SER A 92 -9.38 -7.03 2.15
N TYR A 93 -9.93 -7.99 1.41
CA TYR A 93 -11.24 -8.56 1.62
C TYR A 93 -11.17 -10.09 1.60
N LYS A 94 -12.15 -10.73 2.23
CA LYS A 94 -12.33 -12.17 2.12
C LYS A 94 -12.55 -12.55 0.65
N PHE A 95 -11.94 -13.64 0.24
CA PHE A 95 -12.09 -14.19 -1.11
C PHE A 95 -13.56 -14.24 -1.55
N GLY A 96 -13.83 -13.75 -2.76
CA GLY A 96 -15.17 -13.69 -3.37
C GLY A 96 -16.09 -12.58 -2.82
N TYR A 97 -15.59 -11.68 -1.97
CA TYR A 97 -16.40 -10.60 -1.41
C TYR A 97 -16.08 -9.24 -2.03
N PHE A 98 -17.13 -8.59 -2.54
CA PHE A 98 -17.11 -7.17 -2.89
C PHE A 98 -17.88 -6.35 -1.84
N PRO A 99 -17.40 -5.16 -1.45
CA PRO A 99 -18.15 -4.26 -0.59
C PRO A 99 -19.35 -3.65 -1.33
N ARG A 100 -20.41 -3.26 -0.60
CA ARG A 100 -21.65 -2.72 -1.18
C ARG A 100 -21.48 -1.44 -2.01
N TRP A 101 -20.45 -0.65 -1.73
CA TRP A 101 -20.13 0.58 -2.45
C TRP A 101 -19.31 0.33 -3.72
N HIS A 102 -18.96 -0.94 -4.02
CA HIS A 102 -18.23 -1.25 -5.24
C HIS A 102 -19.07 -0.91 -6.47
N ASP A 103 -18.53 -0.02 -7.29
CA ASP A 103 -18.99 0.25 -8.63
C ASP A 103 -18.01 -0.39 -9.63
N PRO A 104 -18.43 -1.44 -10.38
CA PRO A 104 -17.59 -2.07 -11.39
C PRO A 104 -17.19 -1.17 -12.56
N SER A 105 -17.87 -0.04 -12.76
CA SER A 105 -17.52 0.93 -13.81
C SER A 105 -16.29 1.76 -13.45
N VAL A 106 -15.99 1.91 -12.17
CA VAL A 106 -14.82 2.66 -11.67
C VAL A 106 -13.62 1.72 -11.62
N LYS A 107 -12.61 2.02 -12.43
CA LYS A 107 -11.35 1.27 -12.43
C LYS A 107 -10.50 1.68 -11.25
N ILE A 108 -10.30 0.75 -10.32
CA ILE A 108 -9.46 0.92 -9.14
C ILE A 108 -8.20 0.08 -9.29
N VAL A 109 -7.05 0.64 -8.97
CA VAL A 109 -5.77 -0.07 -8.94
C VAL A 109 -5.68 -0.89 -7.66
N ALA A 110 -5.18 -2.13 -7.78
CA ALA A 110 -4.75 -2.93 -6.64
C ALA A 110 -3.46 -3.68 -6.97
N THR A 111 -2.57 -3.73 -6.00
CA THR A 111 -1.28 -4.42 -6.02
C THR A 111 -1.42 -5.71 -5.22
N ASN A 112 -0.87 -6.80 -5.76
CA ASN A 112 -0.68 -8.03 -5.02
C ASN A 112 0.61 -7.92 -4.18
N PRO A 113 0.57 -7.86 -2.83
CA PRO A 113 1.78 -7.68 -2.01
C PRO A 113 2.73 -8.88 -2.01
N LEU A 114 2.35 -10.01 -2.63
CA LEU A 114 3.22 -11.18 -2.79
C LEU A 114 4.03 -11.13 -4.09
N PHE A 115 3.54 -10.42 -5.11
CA PHE A 115 4.22 -10.22 -6.39
C PHE A 115 4.75 -8.79 -6.59
N TRP A 116 4.22 -7.81 -5.87
CA TRP A 116 4.50 -6.38 -6.01
C TRP A 116 4.16 -5.81 -7.40
N ASN A 117 3.09 -6.34 -7.99
CA ASN A 117 2.54 -5.92 -9.28
C ASN A 117 1.01 -5.92 -9.28
N THR A 118 0.38 -5.50 -10.38
CA THR A 118 -1.09 -5.42 -10.51
C THR A 118 -1.72 -6.67 -11.14
N SER A 119 -0.94 -7.76 -11.27
CA SER A 119 -1.38 -9.00 -11.89
C SER A 119 -2.59 -9.62 -11.18
N THR A 120 -3.54 -10.13 -11.97
CA THR A 120 -4.68 -10.91 -11.51
C THR A 120 -4.37 -12.41 -11.38
N THR A 121 -3.09 -12.78 -11.39
CA THR A 121 -2.67 -14.16 -11.12
C THR A 121 -2.82 -14.45 -9.62
N PRO A 122 -3.44 -15.58 -9.23
CA PRO A 122 -3.49 -15.99 -7.83
C PRO A 122 -2.08 -16.22 -7.28
N ALA A 123 -1.73 -15.50 -6.21
CA ALA A 123 -0.49 -15.70 -5.48
C ALA A 123 -0.71 -16.75 -4.37
N PRO A 124 0.01 -17.90 -4.41
CA PRO A 124 -0.14 -18.93 -3.40
C PRO A 124 0.45 -18.46 -2.06
N LYS A 125 -0.11 -18.95 -0.95
CA LYS A 125 0.28 -18.52 0.40
C LYS A 125 1.75 -18.79 0.70
N GLU A 126 2.37 -19.75 0.03
CA GLU A 126 3.78 -20.14 0.18
C GLU A 126 4.74 -18.97 -0.09
N LEU A 127 4.29 -17.95 -0.82
CA LEU A 127 5.04 -16.72 -1.07
C LEU A 127 4.98 -15.71 0.09
N SER A 128 3.98 -15.81 0.97
CA SER A 128 3.82 -14.89 2.11
C SER A 128 4.93 -15.11 3.13
N LYS A 129 5.69 -14.05 3.37
CA LYS A 129 6.85 -14.08 4.25
C LYS A 129 6.47 -13.98 5.73
N GLY A 130 5.36 -13.33 6.05
CA GLY A 130 4.91 -13.28 7.44
C GLY A 130 3.73 -12.37 7.72
N LEU A 131 2.66 -12.99 8.20
CA LEU A 131 1.53 -12.36 8.87
C LEU A 131 1.88 -12.07 10.34
N VAL A 132 1.48 -10.91 10.86
CA VAL A 132 1.50 -10.64 12.31
C VAL A 132 0.10 -10.64 12.90
N VAL A 133 -0.07 -11.22 14.09
CA VAL A 133 -1.34 -11.23 14.83
C VAL A 133 -1.10 -10.84 16.29
N PRO A 134 -2.03 -10.12 16.94
CA PRO A 134 -1.82 -9.66 18.32
C PRO A 134 -1.57 -10.79 19.34
N SER A 135 -2.08 -11.99 19.07
CA SER A 135 -2.00 -13.14 19.97
C SER A 135 -0.71 -13.96 19.85
N TYR A 136 0.26 -13.50 19.07
CA TYR A 136 1.50 -14.22 18.80
C TYR A 136 2.67 -13.24 18.72
N ASP A 137 3.71 -13.50 19.52
CA ASP A 137 4.95 -12.74 19.44
C ASP A 137 5.80 -13.27 18.26
N GLY A 138 5.99 -12.43 17.25
CA GLY A 138 6.64 -12.77 15.98
C GLY A 138 5.70 -12.74 14.78
N TYR A 139 6.02 -13.51 13.74
CA TYR A 139 5.25 -13.59 12.49
C TYR A 139 5.01 -15.04 12.07
N LEU A 140 3.95 -15.23 11.30
CA LEU A 140 3.52 -16.53 10.80
C LEU A 140 3.71 -16.57 9.27
N PRO A 141 4.76 -17.26 8.77
CA PRO A 141 4.99 -17.37 7.34
C PRO A 141 3.94 -18.29 6.69
N GLN A 142 3.78 -18.13 5.38
CA GLN A 142 2.94 -18.99 4.55
C GLN A 142 1.49 -19.08 5.02
N ARG A 143 0.90 -17.94 5.41
CA ARG A 143 -0.48 -17.87 5.95
C ARG A 143 -1.47 -17.14 5.07
N VAL A 144 -1.02 -16.26 4.19
CA VAL A 144 -1.87 -15.37 3.42
C VAL A 144 -1.61 -15.61 1.95
N ASP A 145 -2.64 -15.99 1.21
CA ASP A 145 -2.66 -15.93 -0.25
C ASP A 145 -3.28 -14.60 -0.71
N ALA A 146 -3.14 -14.28 -1.99
CA ALA A 146 -3.63 -13.03 -2.51
C ALA A 146 -4.03 -13.12 -3.98
N LEU A 147 -5.16 -12.53 -4.33
CA LEU A 147 -5.62 -12.36 -5.71
C LEU A 147 -6.12 -10.92 -5.88
N VAL A 148 -5.57 -10.21 -6.85
CA VAL A 148 -6.15 -8.94 -7.29
C VAL A 148 -7.35 -9.25 -8.19
N ASN A 149 -8.51 -8.68 -7.86
CA ASN A 149 -9.73 -8.81 -8.65
C ASN A 149 -10.54 -7.50 -8.62
N ASN A 150 -10.72 -6.86 -9.78
CA ASN A 150 -11.44 -5.59 -9.95
C ASN A 150 -11.05 -4.48 -8.95
N GLY A 151 -9.74 -4.32 -8.69
CA GLY A 151 -9.24 -3.29 -7.76
C GLY A 151 -9.37 -3.64 -6.28
N PHE A 152 -9.69 -4.90 -5.95
CA PHE A 152 -9.71 -5.42 -4.59
C PHE A 152 -8.66 -6.51 -4.41
N LEU A 153 -8.11 -6.60 -3.20
CA LEU A 153 -7.22 -7.69 -2.83
C LEU A 153 -8.01 -8.76 -2.08
N TRP A 154 -8.30 -9.86 -2.75
CA TRP A 154 -8.94 -11.02 -2.16
C TRP A 154 -7.92 -11.92 -1.49
N VAL A 155 -8.20 -12.28 -0.25
CA VAL A 155 -7.39 -13.20 0.55
C VAL A 155 -8.31 -14.23 1.21
N HIS A 156 -7.88 -15.48 1.29
CA HIS A 156 -8.57 -16.44 2.15
C HIS A 156 -8.31 -16.10 3.61
N LYS A 157 -9.24 -16.50 4.48
CA LYS A 157 -9.10 -16.30 5.92
C LYS A 157 -7.83 -17.02 6.40
N PRO A 158 -6.82 -16.29 6.92
CA PRO A 158 -5.58 -16.93 7.34
C PRO A 158 -5.81 -17.82 8.57
N LYS A 159 -5.03 -18.89 8.67
CA LYS A 159 -5.04 -19.81 9.82
C LYS A 159 -4.00 -19.37 10.84
N PHE A 160 -4.43 -19.09 12.07
CA PHE A 160 -3.59 -18.73 13.20
C PHE A 160 -4.33 -19.06 14.52
N PRO A 161 -3.65 -19.14 15.67
CA PRO A 161 -4.31 -19.38 16.96
C PRO A 161 -5.45 -18.37 17.20
N GLY A 162 -6.67 -18.86 17.43
CA GLY A 162 -7.85 -18.01 17.61
C GLY A 162 -8.53 -17.52 16.31
N SER A 163 -8.01 -17.86 15.13
CA SER A 163 -8.62 -17.40 13.87
C SER A 163 -10.06 -17.90 13.69
N ALA A 164 -10.47 -19.00 14.33
CA ALA A 164 -11.85 -19.49 14.30
C ALA A 164 -12.88 -18.38 14.65
N PHE A 165 -12.58 -17.54 15.63
CA PHE A 165 -13.44 -16.43 16.08
C PHE A 165 -13.37 -15.19 15.18
N PHE A 166 -12.44 -15.15 14.23
CA PHE A 166 -12.29 -14.07 13.26
C PHE A 166 -13.16 -14.34 12.02
N ASN A 167 -14.43 -13.91 12.03
CA ASN A 167 -15.36 -14.10 10.90
C ASN A 167 -15.69 -12.80 10.16
N ARG A 168 -14.66 -12.00 9.86
CA ARG A 168 -14.82 -10.77 9.08
C ARG A 168 -14.74 -11.05 7.58
N ARG A 169 -15.45 -10.24 6.78
CA ARG A 169 -15.32 -10.22 5.31
C ARG A 169 -14.46 -9.06 4.81
N ASN A 170 -14.32 -8.03 5.63
CA ASN A 170 -13.47 -6.88 5.40
C ASN A 170 -12.25 -6.98 6.32
N PHE A 171 -11.06 -7.05 5.75
CA PHE A 171 -9.80 -7.17 6.48
C PHE A 171 -9.00 -5.86 6.51
N HIS A 172 -9.63 -4.74 6.15
CA HIS A 172 -9.05 -3.39 6.13
C HIS A 172 -8.21 -3.01 7.37
N ILE A 173 -8.66 -3.39 8.57
CA ILE A 173 -7.90 -3.11 9.81
C ILE A 173 -6.53 -3.83 9.86
N ALA A 174 -6.35 -4.85 9.03
CA ALA A 174 -5.19 -5.73 8.99
C ALA A 174 -4.46 -5.68 7.64
N ASP A 175 -4.72 -4.69 6.78
CA ASP A 175 -4.12 -4.62 5.43
C ASP A 175 -2.59 -4.73 5.46
N TYR A 176 -1.93 -4.05 6.41
CA TYR A 176 -0.48 -4.19 6.63
C TYR A 176 -0.14 -5.48 7.38
N ASN A 177 -0.90 -5.85 8.40
CA ASN A 177 -0.61 -7.02 9.25
C ASN A 177 -0.58 -8.32 8.45
N LEU A 178 -1.48 -8.47 7.47
CA LEU A 178 -1.54 -9.62 6.57
C LEU A 178 -0.24 -9.85 5.79
N PHE A 179 0.51 -8.79 5.51
CA PHE A 179 1.69 -8.80 4.65
C PHE A 179 2.88 -8.10 5.32
N TYR A 180 2.96 -8.14 6.65
CA TYR A 180 3.87 -7.29 7.42
C TYR A 180 5.34 -7.48 7.04
N VAL A 181 5.78 -8.75 6.98
CA VAL A 181 7.17 -9.06 6.59
C VAL A 181 7.40 -8.76 5.11
N ASP A 182 6.41 -9.04 4.26
CA ASP A 182 6.46 -8.76 2.83
C ASP A 182 6.70 -7.26 2.56
N VAL A 183 5.90 -6.39 3.19
CA VAL A 183 6.03 -4.92 3.10
C VAL A 183 7.38 -4.45 3.62
N ARG A 184 7.80 -4.94 4.78
CA ARG A 184 9.09 -4.56 5.39
C ARG A 184 10.25 -4.88 4.46
N GLU A 185 10.27 -6.08 3.88
CA GLU A 185 11.33 -6.48 2.96
C GLU A 185 11.27 -5.72 1.63
N ASN A 186 10.08 -5.44 1.12
CA ASN A 186 9.93 -4.67 -0.12
C ASN A 186 10.40 -3.23 0.05
N ALA A 187 10.03 -2.57 1.15
CA ALA A 187 10.49 -1.21 1.46
C ALA A 187 12.02 -1.17 1.52
N LYS A 188 12.64 -2.13 2.23
CA LYS A 188 14.11 -2.26 2.28
C LYS A 188 14.71 -2.45 0.89
N ARG A 189 14.20 -3.41 0.11
CA ARG A 189 14.68 -3.70 -1.25
C ARG A 189 14.63 -2.47 -2.15
N ARG A 190 13.51 -1.74 -2.16
CA ARG A 190 13.35 -0.55 -3.01
C ARG A 190 14.28 0.58 -2.58
N THR A 191 14.48 0.79 -1.28
CA THR A 191 15.47 1.74 -0.77
C THR A 191 16.89 1.34 -1.20
N GLU A 192 17.26 0.07 -1.12
CA GLU A 192 18.57 -0.41 -1.58
C GLU A 192 18.76 -0.20 -3.09
N VAL A 193 17.73 -0.46 -3.90
CA VAL A 193 17.76 -0.22 -5.35
C VAL A 193 17.93 1.27 -5.63
N PHE A 194 17.19 2.13 -4.93
CA PHE A 194 17.33 3.57 -5.06
C PHE A 194 18.77 4.03 -4.75
N LEU A 195 19.33 3.59 -3.63
CA LEU A 195 20.67 3.98 -3.20
C LEU A 195 21.77 3.50 -4.15
N LYS A 196 21.57 2.39 -4.87
CA LYS A 196 22.50 1.89 -5.89
C LYS A 196 22.46 2.65 -7.22
N ARG A 197 21.38 3.39 -7.50
CA ARG A 197 21.23 4.19 -8.73
C ARG A 197 21.77 5.62 -8.59
N ARG A 198 22.25 5.96 -7.39
CA ARG A 198 22.80 7.26 -7.04
C ARG A 198 24.32 7.25 -7.14
#